data_AF-A0A522VB25-F1
#
_entry.id   AF-A0A522VB25-F1
#
_cell.length_a   1.000
_cell.length_b   1.000
_cell.length_c   1.000
_cell.angle_alpha   90.00
_cell.angle_beta   90.00
_cell.angle_gamma   90.00
#
_symmetry.space_group_name_H-M   'P 1'
#
loop_
_entity.id
_entity.type
_entity.pdbx_description
1 polymer ?
#
loop_
_entity_poly.entity_id
_entity_poly.type
_entity_poly.pdbx_seq_one_letter_code
_entity_poly.pdbx_strand_id
1 'polypeptide(L)'
;MTAGLKHVLLKRRFWPLFVAQFLGACNDNVFKNAMAILVIYRLGEQSPISPQVLVSLAAGLFILPFFLFSATAGQIADRFEKSGLIRRVKFLEILIALLGAWALTSQSIYGMLSVLFLL
;
A
#
# COMPACT_ATOMS: atom_id res chain seq x y z
N MET A 1 -3.40 34.97 0.31
CA MET A 1 -3.83 33.57 0.57
C MET A 1 -2.66 32.57 0.75
N THR A 2 -1.39 32.97 0.66
CA THR A 2 -0.21 32.08 0.74
C THR A 2 0.38 31.91 2.15
N ALA A 3 0.05 32.79 3.10
CA ALA A 3 0.61 32.76 4.46
C ALA A 3 0.07 31.60 5.32
N GLY A 4 -1.16 31.15 5.09
CA GLY A 4 -1.79 30.05 5.86
C GLY A 4 -1.20 28.66 5.55
N LEU A 5 -0.76 28.42 4.32
CA LEU A 5 -0.27 27.11 3.87
C LEU A 5 1.08 26.75 4.51
N LYS A 6 2.01 27.71 4.57
CA LYS A 6 3.31 27.55 5.26
C LYS A 6 3.11 27.24 6.75
N HIS A 7 2.07 27.81 7.36
CA HIS A 7 1.80 27.70 8.80
C HIS A 7 1.27 26.31 9.22
N VAL A 8 0.69 25.54 8.29
CA VAL A 8 0.25 24.15 8.52
C VAL A 8 1.39 23.15 8.28
N LEU A 9 2.17 23.36 7.21
CA LEU A 9 3.33 22.52 6.87
C LEU A 9 4.49 22.64 7.87
N LEU A 10 4.67 23.80 8.52
CA LEU A 10 5.71 24.04 9.52
C LEU A 10 5.32 23.66 10.96
N LYS A 11 4.08 23.18 11.21
CA LYS A 11 3.72 22.69 12.55
C LYS A 11 4.39 21.34 12.80
N ARG A 12 5.17 21.23 13.89
CA ARG A 12 5.80 19.98 14.39
C ARG A 12 4.86 18.77 14.48
N ARG A 13 3.54 18.98 14.58
CA ARG A 13 2.51 17.93 14.64
C ARG A 13 2.17 17.32 13.26
N PHE A 14 2.47 17.99 12.16
CA PHE A 14 2.18 17.52 10.79
C PHE A 14 3.27 16.59 10.25
N TRP A 15 4.52 16.83 10.64
CA TRP A 15 5.68 16.05 10.21
C TRP A 15 5.57 14.54 10.45
N PRO A 16 5.17 14.06 11.65
CA PRO A 16 5.02 12.62 11.88
C PRO A 16 3.97 11.97 10.99
N LEU A 17 2.87 12.69 10.71
CA LEU A 17 1.81 12.20 9.82
C LEU A 17 2.31 12.14 8.37
N PHE A 18 3.00 13.19 7.92
CA PHE A 18 3.57 13.25 6.59
C PHE A 18 4.58 12.13 6.34
N VAL A 19 5.51 11.92 7.28
CA VAL A 19 6.52 10.84 7.17
C VAL A 19 5.85 9.47 7.17
N ALA A 20 4.86 9.24 8.04
CA ALA A 20 4.11 7.99 8.06
C ALA A 20 3.40 7.71 6.73
N GLN A 21 2.75 8.72 6.15
CA GLN A 21 2.05 8.59 4.86
C GLN A 21 3.03 8.43 3.69
N PHE A 22 4.13 9.18 3.70
CA PHE A 22 5.19 9.07 2.69
C PHE A 22 5.82 7.67 2.69
N LEU A 23 6.18 7.15 3.87
CA LEU A 23 6.77 5.83 3.99
C LEU A 23 5.79 4.73 3.57
N GLY A 24 4.50 4.89 3.87
CA GLY A 24 3.47 3.94 3.42
C GLY A 24 3.33 3.92 1.91
N ALA A 25 3.07 5.08 1.31
CA ALA A 25 2.98 5.19 -0.14
C ALA A 25 4.27 4.73 -0.85
N CYS A 26 5.43 4.99 -0.26
CA CYS A 26 6.71 4.51 -0.78
C CYS A 26 6.80 2.98 -0.71
N ASN A 27 6.48 2.38 0.45
CA ASN A 27 6.46 0.93 0.64
C ASN A 27 5.57 0.24 -0.41
N ASP A 28 4.35 0.73 -0.61
CA ASP A 28 3.38 0.07 -1.48
C ASP A 28 3.83 0.12 -2.94
N ASN A 29 4.36 1.27 -3.36
CA ASN A 29 4.91 1.41 -4.71
C ASN A 29 6.19 0.59 -4.91
N VAL A 30 7.07 0.53 -3.92
CA VAL A 30 8.27 -0.30 -3.98
C VAL A 30 7.89 -1.77 -4.06
N PHE A 31 6.94 -2.23 -3.23
CA PHE A 31 6.46 -3.62 -3.24
C PHE A 31 5.86 -3.99 -4.59
N LYS A 32 4.93 -3.17 -5.11
CA LYS A 32 4.29 -3.39 -6.41
C LYS A 32 5.31 -3.45 -7.56
N ASN A 33 6.26 -2.53 -7.60
CA ASN A 33 7.28 -2.50 -8.65
C ASN A 33 8.30 -3.64 -8.51
N ALA A 34 8.73 -3.97 -7.28
CA ALA A 34 9.63 -5.09 -7.02
C ALA A 34 8.98 -6.42 -7.43
N MET A 35 7.71 -6.63 -7.08
CA MET A 35 6.93 -7.77 -7.54
C MET A 35 6.86 -7.81 -9.07
N ALA A 36 6.54 -6.69 -9.74
CA ALA A 36 6.45 -6.65 -11.19
C ALA A 36 7.77 -7.04 -11.87
N ILE A 37 8.90 -6.50 -11.40
CA ILE A 37 10.24 -6.87 -11.88
C ILE A 37 10.49 -8.36 -11.65
N LEU A 38 10.23 -8.87 -10.45
CA LEU A 38 10.47 -10.27 -10.11
C LEU A 38 9.60 -11.23 -10.94
N VAL A 39 8.33 -10.88 -11.19
CA VAL A 39 7.44 -11.62 -12.08
C VAL A 39 7.94 -11.58 -13.52
N ILE A 40 8.33 -10.42 -14.05
CA ILE A 40 8.80 -10.31 -15.44
C ILE A 40 10.08 -11.11 -15.68
N TYR A 41 11.06 -11.04 -14.76
CA TYR A 41 12.41 -11.53 -15.00
C TYR A 41 12.74 -12.89 -14.37
N ARG A 42 11.96 -13.37 -13.39
CA ARG A 42 12.27 -14.60 -12.65
C ARG A 42 11.15 -15.64 -12.69
N LEU A 43 9.91 -15.21 -12.47
CA LEU A 43 8.79 -16.14 -12.22
C LEU A 43 7.82 -16.28 -13.39
N GLY A 44 7.81 -15.32 -14.31
CA GLY A 44 6.85 -15.26 -15.41
C GLY A 44 7.02 -16.40 -16.41
N GLU A 45 8.24 -16.93 -16.56
CA GLU A 45 8.49 -18.11 -17.40
C GLU A 45 7.99 -19.42 -16.76
N GLN A 46 7.80 -19.44 -15.43
CA GLN A 46 7.33 -20.60 -14.68
C GLN A 46 5.80 -20.62 -14.50
N SER A 47 5.13 -19.53 -14.83
CA SER A 47 3.68 -19.39 -14.70
C SER A 47 2.98 -19.71 -16.02
N PRO A 48 1.81 -20.37 -16.00
CA PRO A 48 0.98 -20.54 -17.19
C PRO A 48 0.37 -19.21 -17.68
N ILE A 49 0.43 -18.15 -16.89
CA ILE A 49 -0.07 -16.81 -17.22
C ILE A 49 1.11 -15.95 -17.65
N SER A 50 0.96 -15.20 -18.74
CA SER A 50 2.03 -14.33 -19.22
C SER A 50 2.39 -13.26 -18.17
N PRO A 51 3.69 -12.94 -18.00
CA PRO A 51 4.13 -11.95 -17.03
C PRO A 51 3.46 -10.58 -17.22
N GLN A 52 3.18 -10.18 -18.47
CA GLN A 52 2.49 -8.92 -18.79
C GLN A 52 1.07 -8.89 -18.19
N VAL A 53 0.32 -9.99 -18.32
CA VAL A 53 -1.03 -10.10 -17.75
C VAL A 53 -0.97 -10.07 -16.22
N LEU A 54 -0.03 -10.77 -15.61
CA LEU A 54 0.17 -10.74 -14.15
C LEU A 54 0.46 -9.33 -13.63
N VAL A 55 1.31 -8.57 -14.32
CA VAL A 55 1.65 -7.19 -13.94
C VAL A 55 0.43 -6.26 -14.09
N SER A 56 -0.35 -6.40 -15.16
CA SER A 56 -1.60 -5.64 -15.33
C SER A 56 -2.63 -5.99 -14.27
N LEU A 57 -2.78 -7.28 -13.94
CA LEU A 57 -3.66 -7.74 -12.87
C LEU A 57 -3.22 -7.20 -11.50
N ALA A 58 -1.92 -7.20 -11.21
CA ALA A 58 -1.39 -6.62 -9.99
C ALA A 58 -1.74 -5.12 -9.90
N ALA A 59 -1.59 -4.36 -10.99
CA ALA A 59 -1.98 -2.94 -10.99
C ALA A 59 -3.47 -2.73 -10.69
N GLY A 60 -4.34 -3.58 -11.23
CA GLY A 60 -5.78 -3.55 -10.94
C GLY A 60 -6.11 -3.96 -9.50
N LEU A 61 -5.53 -5.06 -9.02
CA LEU A 61 -5.71 -5.56 -7.66
C LEU A 61 -5.21 -4.59 -6.59
N PHE A 62 -4.20 -3.78 -6.88
CA PHE A 62 -3.74 -2.72 -5.98
C PHE A 62 -4.81 -1.65 -5.76
N ILE A 63 -5.50 -1.25 -6.83
CA ILE A 63 -6.45 -0.12 -6.77
C ILE A 63 -7.83 -0.59 -6.29
N LEU A 64 -8.18 -1.84 -6.58
CA LEU A 64 -9.47 -2.44 -6.26
C LEU A 64 -9.91 -2.30 -4.79
N PRO A 65 -9.10 -2.64 -3.76
CA PRO A 65 -9.51 -2.54 -2.37
C PRO A 65 -9.80 -1.08 -1.99
N PHE A 66 -8.96 -0.13 -2.40
CA PHE A 66 -9.22 1.30 -2.17
C PHE A 66 -10.54 1.73 -2.78
N PHE A 67 -10.85 1.27 -4.00
CA PHE A 67 -12.10 1.59 -4.66
C PHE A 67 -13.31 1.01 -3.92
N LEU A 68 -13.28 -0.30 -3.61
CA LEU A 68 -14.39 -1.01 -2.97
C LEU A 68 -14.67 -0.52 -1.55
N PHE A 69 -13.62 -0.27 -0.76
CA PHE A 69 -13.75 0.08 0.65
C PHE A 69 -13.72 1.59 0.92
N SER A 70 -13.54 2.44 -0.10
CA SER A 70 -13.46 3.91 0.06
C SER A 70 -14.67 4.49 0.80
N ALA A 71 -15.89 4.13 0.39
CA ALA A 71 -17.12 4.65 0.97
C ALA A 71 -17.30 4.20 2.43
N THR A 72 -17.04 2.92 2.72
CA THR A 72 -17.13 2.37 4.08
C THR A 72 -16.07 2.95 5.00
N ALA A 73 -14.83 3.11 4.50
CA ALA A 73 -13.75 3.73 5.26
C ALA A 73 -14.06 5.19 5.60
N GLY A 74 -14.71 5.93 4.69
CA GLY A 74 -15.20 7.29 4.95
C GLY A 74 -16.20 7.33 6.11
N GLN A 75 -17.22 6.46 6.07
CA GLN A 75 -18.22 6.36 7.14
C GLN A 75 -17.61 5.99 8.50
N ILE A 76 -16.59 5.11 8.52
CA ILE A 76 -15.86 4.74 9.73
C ILE A 76 -15.03 5.94 10.24
N ALA A 77 -14.36 6.67 9.35
CA ALA A 77 -13.56 7.84 9.72
C ALA A 77 -14.39 8.97 10.32
N ASP A 78 -15.67 9.08 9.94
CA ASP A 78 -16.60 10.07 10.49
C ASP A 78 -17.16 9.67 11.87
N ARG A 79 -17.27 8.37 12.16
CA ARG A 79 -17.82 7.87 13.43
C ARG A 79 -16.80 7.70 14.56
N PHE A 80 -15.51 7.58 14.26
CA PHE A 80 -14.47 7.27 15.25
C PHE A 80 -13.45 8.40 15.45
N GLU A 81 -12.85 8.43 16.64
CA GLU A 81 -11.69 9.26 16.98
C GLU A 81 -10.53 9.06 15.99
N LYS A 82 -10.25 10.09 15.17
CA LYS A 82 -9.24 10.05 14.09
C LYS A 82 -7.86 9.60 14.57
N SER A 83 -7.47 10.02 15.77
CA SER A 83 -6.15 9.72 16.35
C SER A 83 -5.94 8.23 16.63
N GLY A 84 -6.96 7.55 17.16
CA GLY A 84 -6.93 6.11 17.43
C GLY A 84 -7.02 5.28 16.15
N LEU A 85 -7.86 5.72 15.19
CA LEU A 85 -8.03 5.04 13.90
C LEU A 85 -6.70 5.02 13.12
N ILE A 86 -6.01 6.17 13.02
CA ILE A 86 -4.73 6.28 12.31
C ILE A 86 -3.67 5.33 12.90
N ARG A 87 -3.60 5.22 14.24
CA ARG A 87 -2.63 4.32 14.90
C ARG A 87 -2.90 2.84 14.59
N ARG A 88 -4.17 2.42 14.61
CA ARG A 88 -4.56 1.03 14.30
C ARG A 88 -4.28 0.68 12.84
N VAL A 89 -4.65 1.57 11.91
CA VAL A 89 -4.37 1.40 10.48
C VAL A 89 -2.86 1.31 10.25
N LYS A 90 -2.07 2.17 10.88
CA LYS A 90 -0.62 2.13 10.69
C LYS A 90 0.04 0.86 11.23
N PHE A 91 -0.49 0.30 12.32
CA PHE A 91 -0.03 -0.99 12.83
C PHE A 91 -0.36 -2.13 11.86
N LEU A 92 -1.57 -2.14 11.29
CA LEU A 92 -1.95 -3.11 10.25
C LEU A 92 -1.04 -2.98 9.02
N GLU A 93 -0.75 -1.76 8.57
CA GLU A 93 0.13 -1.50 7.44
C GLU A 93 1.54 -2.09 7.66
N ILE A 94 2.10 -1.95 8.86
CA ILE A 94 3.40 -2.56 9.21
C ILE A 94 3.34 -4.09 9.15
N LEU A 95 2.27 -4.70 9.68
CA LEU A 95 2.10 -6.15 9.62
C LEU A 95 1.99 -6.65 8.17
N ILE A 96 1.24 -5.95 7.33
CA ILE A 96 1.08 -6.28 5.90
C ILE A 96 2.41 -6.10 5.17
N ALA A 97 3.18 -5.05 5.48
CA ALA A 97 4.51 -4.85 4.91
C ALA A 97 5.49 -5.99 5.29
N LEU A 98 5.44 -6.49 6.53
CA LEU A 98 6.23 -7.65 6.96
C LEU A 98 5.82 -8.93 6.21
N LEU A 99 4.51 -9.15 6.03
CA LEU A 99 4.00 -10.24 5.20
C LEU A 99 4.44 -10.09 3.74
N GLY A 100 4.49 -8.86 3.23
CA GLY A 100 5.01 -8.54 1.89
C GLY A 100 6.49 -8.90 1.75
N ALA A 101 7.32 -8.49 2.70
CA ALA A 101 8.73 -8.87 2.72
C ALA A 101 8.90 -10.40 2.69
N TRP A 102 8.11 -11.12 3.50
CA TRP A 102 8.11 -12.59 3.48
C TRP A 102 7.64 -13.17 2.14
N ALA A 103 6.56 -12.64 1.56
CA ALA A 103 6.02 -13.10 0.28
C ALA A 103 7.02 -12.89 -0.88
N LEU A 104 7.73 -11.76 -0.89
CA LEU A 104 8.81 -11.47 -1.84
C LEU A 104 9.95 -12.49 -1.72
N THR A 105 10.41 -12.78 -0.50
CA THR A 105 11.48 -13.76 -0.28
C THR A 105 11.07 -15.19 -0.61
N SER A 106 9.80 -15.54 -0.39
CA SER A 106 9.24 -16.85 -0.71
C SER A 106 8.96 -17.05 -2.21
N GLN A 107 9.09 -15.98 -3.01
CA GLN A 107 8.85 -15.99 -4.46
C GLN A 107 7.48 -16.55 -4.87
N SER A 108 6.48 -16.46 -4.00
CA SER A 108 5.13 -16.94 -4.29
C SER A 108 4.33 -15.86 -5.00
N ILE A 109 3.99 -16.07 -6.27
CA ILE A 109 3.19 -15.12 -7.06
C ILE A 109 1.85 -14.84 -6.36
N TYR A 110 1.16 -15.89 -5.92
CA TYR A 110 -0.12 -15.75 -5.22
C TYR A 110 0.03 -15.02 -3.88
N GLY A 111 1.09 -15.31 -3.11
CA GLY A 111 1.37 -14.61 -1.86
C GLY A 111 1.61 -13.11 -2.09
N MET A 112 2.37 -12.76 -3.13
CA MET A 112 2.59 -11.36 -3.50
C MET A 112 1.30 -10.67 -3.95
N LEU A 113 0.46 -11.33 -4.78
CA LEU A 113 -0.85 -10.79 -5.19
C LEU A 113 -1.78 -10.57 -4.01
N SER A 114 -1.83 -11.51 -3.05
CA SER A 114 -2.65 -11.38 -1.85
C SER A 114 -2.20 -10.21 -0.97
N VAL A 115 -0.89 -10.05 -0.75
CA VAL A 115 -0.37 -8.89 0.00
C VAL A 115 -0.68 -7.59 -0.73
N LEU A 116 -0.55 -7.57 -2.05
CA LEU A 116 -0.80 -6.38 -2.86
C LEU A 116 -2.26 -5.92 -2.85
N PHE A 117 -3.20 -6.82 -2.61
CA PHE A 117 -4.61 -6.49 -2.35
C PHE A 117 -4.86 -5.99 -0.91
N LEU A 118 -3.99 -6.34 0.04
CA LEU A 118 -4.13 -5.94 1.44
C LEU A 118 -3.47 -4.59 1.73
N LEU A 119 -2.42 -4.22 0.98
CA LEU A 119 -1.79 -2.90 1.01
C LEU A 119 -2.76 -1.83 0.51
#